data_AF-A0A553PNV3-F1
#
_entry.id   AF-A0A553PNV3-F1
#
_cell.length_a   1.000
_cell.length_b   1.000
_cell.length_c   1.000
_cell.angle_alpha   90.00
_cell.angle_beta   90.00
_cell.angle_gamma   90.00
#
_symmetry.space_group_name_H-M   'P 1'
#
loop_
_entity.id
_entity.type
_entity.pdbx_description
1 polymer ?
#
loop_
_entity_poly.entity_id
_entity_poly.type
_entity_poly.pdbx_seq_one_letter_code
_entity_poly.pdbx_strand_id
1 'polypeptide(L)'
;MQIFLRAPSGPEEDAPRDWALLEMQGDLESRIGDLNMSEKFIGDLHYTKAGVPVLIIGHHILYGKVQQLDKPLVAMRKVSQNDEHMEAYPTQTEYLVQAIIEKKLLFKTRPKPIIANVAKKI
;
A
#
# COMPACT_ATOMS: atom_id res chain seq x y z
N MET A 1 -0.74 10.65 2.89
CA MET A 1 0.21 9.67 2.33
C MET A 1 -0.48 8.71 1.34
N GLN A 2 0.22 8.31 0.28
CA GLN A 2 -0.20 7.28 -0.68
C GLN A 2 0.75 6.09 -0.62
N ILE A 3 0.22 4.87 -0.56
CA ILE A 3 0.96 3.62 -0.51
C ILE A 3 0.50 2.73 -1.66
N PHE A 4 1.43 2.27 -2.47
CA PHE A 4 1.18 1.27 -3.50
C PHE A 4 1.29 -0.11 -2.88
N LEU A 5 0.22 -0.89 -3.00
CA LEU A 5 0.13 -2.26 -2.50
C LEU A 5 0.14 -3.19 -3.70
N ARG A 6 0.94 -4.25 -3.61
CA ARG A 6 0.79 -5.38 -4.53
C ARG A 6 -0.24 -6.32 -3.94
N ALA A 7 -1.34 -6.55 -4.65
CA ALA A 7 -2.29 -7.57 -4.23
C ALA A 7 -1.59 -8.93 -4.17
N PRO A 8 -1.97 -9.81 -3.22
CA PRO A 8 -1.55 -11.20 -3.27
C PRO A 8 -1.95 -11.79 -4.62
N SER A 9 -1.08 -12.62 -5.20
CA SER A 9 -1.36 -13.32 -6.44
C SER A 9 -2.70 -14.04 -6.31
N GLY A 10 -3.55 -13.93 -7.34
CA GLY A 10 -4.72 -14.81 -7.46
C GLY A 10 -4.30 -16.28 -7.51
N PRO A 11 -5.26 -17.22 -7.44
CA PRO A 11 -4.97 -18.66 -7.52
C PRO A 11 -4.32 -19.07 -8.85
N GLU A 12 -4.38 -18.24 -9.89
CA GLU A 12 -3.70 -18.47 -11.16
C GLU A 12 -2.30 -17.84 -11.15
N GLU A 13 -1.27 -18.66 -11.44
CA GLU A 13 0.15 -18.24 -11.46
C GLU A 13 0.45 -17.08 -12.42
N ASP A 14 -0.37 -16.91 -13.46
CA ASP A 14 -0.23 -15.87 -14.51
C ASP A 14 -1.27 -14.75 -14.43
N ALA A 15 -2.13 -14.72 -13.40
CA ALA A 15 -3.04 -13.59 -13.23
C ALA A 15 -2.22 -12.29 -13.04
N PRO A 16 -2.52 -11.21 -13.77
CA PRO A 16 -1.88 -9.92 -13.56
C PRO A 16 -1.95 -9.57 -12.09
N ARG A 17 -0.80 -9.30 -11.47
CA ARG A 17 -0.76 -8.88 -10.08
C ARG A 17 -1.41 -7.52 -10.00
N ASP A 18 -2.64 -7.49 -9.50
CA ASP A 18 -3.37 -6.24 -9.30
C ASP A 18 -2.58 -5.37 -8.32
N TRP A 19 -2.20 -4.18 -8.74
CA TRP A 19 -1.72 -3.17 -7.82
C TRP A 19 -2.91 -2.38 -7.29
N ALA A 20 -2.95 -2.19 -5.98
CA ALA A 20 -3.92 -1.35 -5.33
C ALA A 20 -3.25 -0.07 -4.82
N LEU A 21 -3.98 1.04 -4.90
CA LEU A 21 -3.58 2.29 -4.25
C LEU A 21 -4.30 2.42 -2.91
N LEU A 22 -3.55 2.60 -1.84
CA LEU A 22 -4.08 2.98 -0.53
C LEU A 22 -3.71 4.44 -0.26
N GLU A 23 -4.70 5.24 0.12
CA GLU A 23 -4.54 6.65 0.44
C GLU A 23 -5.03 6.93 1.86
N MET A 24 -4.19 7.56 2.67
CA MET A 24 -4.51 7.96 4.03
C MET A 24 -4.23 9.44 4.25
N GLN A 25 -5.00 10.07 5.12
CA GLN A 25 -4.70 11.42 5.61
C GLN A 25 -3.74 11.34 6.81
N GLY A 26 -2.60 12.03 6.71
CA GLY A 26 -1.51 11.96 7.69
C GLY A 26 -0.32 11.14 7.19
N ASP A 27 0.60 10.90 8.11
CA ASP A 27 1.91 10.27 7.88
C ASP A 27 2.05 9.00 8.73
N LEU A 28 2.89 8.08 8.27
CA LEU A 28 3.26 6.89 9.03
C LEU A 28 4.56 7.15 9.76
N GLU A 29 4.52 7.13 11.09
CA GLU A 29 5.68 7.37 11.93
C GLU A 29 6.25 6.06 12.49
N SER A 30 7.55 5.84 12.31
CA SER A 30 8.30 4.77 12.98
C SER A 30 8.93 5.31 14.26
N ARG A 31 8.78 4.58 15.36
CA ARG A 31 9.44 4.91 16.64
C ARG A 31 10.98 4.83 16.57
N ILE A 32 11.51 4.09 15.60
CA ILE A 32 12.94 3.78 15.51
C ILE A 32 13.67 4.82 14.64
N GLY A 33 12.98 5.83 14.10
CA GLY A 33 13.57 6.89 13.26
C GLY A 33 14.00 6.42 11.87
N ASP A 34 14.17 5.12 11.68
CA ASP A 34 14.49 4.51 10.41
C ASP A 34 13.20 4.35 9.56
N LEU A 35 13.09 5.19 8.54
CA LEU A 35 11.95 5.24 7.59
C LEU A 35 12.00 4.12 6.56
N ASN A 36 13.06 3.29 6.54
CA ASN A 36 13.09 2.12 5.68
C ASN A 36 12.07 1.09 6.20
N MET A 37 10.86 1.17 5.63
CA MET A 37 9.73 0.30 5.91
C MET A 37 9.71 -0.95 5.02
N SER A 38 10.74 -1.14 4.18
CA SER A 38 10.86 -2.32 3.33
C SER A 38 10.84 -3.57 4.21
N GLU A 39 10.00 -4.54 3.85
CA GLU A 39 9.86 -5.82 4.54
C GLU A 39 9.39 -5.75 6.01
N LYS A 40 9.02 -4.56 6.52
CA LYS A 40 8.50 -4.40 7.87
C LYS A 40 6.99 -4.60 7.90
N PHE A 41 6.52 -5.33 8.90
CA PHE A 41 5.10 -5.41 9.20
C PHE A 41 4.60 -4.07 9.78
N ILE A 42 3.68 -3.42 9.05
CA ILE A 42 3.10 -2.13 9.45
C ILE A 42 1.75 -2.35 10.15
N GLY A 43 0.98 -3.34 9.73
CA GLY A 43 -0.37 -3.57 10.22
C GLY A 43 -1.21 -4.43 9.28
N ASP A 44 -2.49 -4.52 9.59
CA ASP A 44 -3.43 -5.40 8.91
C ASP A 44 -4.49 -4.62 8.12
N LEU A 45 -4.77 -5.08 6.90
CA LEU A 45 -5.85 -4.59 6.06
C LEU A 45 -6.94 -5.66 5.95
N HIS A 46 -8.14 -5.33 6.40
CA HIS A 46 -9.29 -6.22 6.44
C HIS A 46 -10.48 -5.64 5.68
N TYR A 47 -11.43 -6.49 5.31
CA TYR A 47 -12.76 -6.09 4.88
C TYR A 47 -13.79 -6.57 5.91
N THR A 48 -14.71 -5.68 6.28
CA THR A 48 -15.91 -6.12 7.03
C THR A 48 -16.82 -6.95 6.15
N LYS A 49 -17.78 -7.67 6.76
CA LYS A 49 -18.83 -8.40 6.02
C LYS A 49 -19.66 -7.50 5.09
N ALA A 50 -19.70 -6.19 5.38
CA ALA A 50 -20.38 -5.20 4.55
C ALA A 50 -19.50 -4.63 3.42
N GLY A 51 -18.29 -5.18 3.21
CA GLY A 51 -17.37 -4.72 2.17
C GLY A 51 -16.64 -3.41 2.49
N VAL A 52 -16.67 -2.96 3.74
CA VAL A 52 -15.94 -1.75 4.18
C VAL A 52 -14.49 -2.11 4.51
N PRO A 53 -13.48 -1.46 3.90
CA PRO A 53 -12.08 -1.70 4.23
C PRO A 53 -11.72 -1.09 5.59
N VAL A 54 -10.96 -1.84 6.38
CA VAL A 54 -10.53 -1.48 7.74
C VAL A 54 -9.02 -1.70 7.82
N LEU A 55 -8.30 -0.66 8.24
CA LEU A 55 -6.86 -0.70 8.38
C LEU A 55 -6.49 -0.57 9.86
N ILE A 56 -5.69 -1.51 10.35
CA ILE A 56 -5.23 -1.58 11.73
C ILE A 56 -3.72 -1.37 11.73
N ILE A 57 -3.24 -0.29 12.35
CA ILE A 57 -1.81 0.04 12.44
C ILE A 57 -1.47 0.36 13.89
N GLY A 58 -0.62 -0.46 14.51
CA GLY A 58 -0.33 -0.34 15.94
C GLY A 58 -1.61 -0.38 16.79
N HIS A 59 -1.87 0.68 17.56
CA HIS A 59 -3.07 0.81 18.41
C HIS A 59 -4.23 1.55 17.73
N HIS A 60 -4.13 1.82 16.42
CA HIS A 60 -5.11 2.58 15.67
C HIS A 60 -5.94 1.70 14.75
N ILE A 61 -7.23 2.01 14.66
CA ILE A 61 -8.14 1.48 13.65
C ILE A 61 -8.68 2.62 12.78
N LEU A 62 -8.57 2.45 11.47
CA LEU A 62 -9.08 3.36 10.46
C LEU A 62 -10.13 2.65 9.62
N TYR A 63 -11.27 3.31 9.43
CA TYR A 63 -12.32 2.84 8.54
C TYR A 63 -12.19 3.60 7.22
N GLY A 64 -12.10 2.86 6.13
CA GLY A 64 -11.93 3.41 4.80
C GLY A 64 -13.16 3.18 3.91
N LYS A 65 -12.98 3.49 2.64
CA LYS A 65 -13.91 3.14 1.56
C LYS A 65 -13.15 2.82 0.28
N VAL A 66 -13.75 2.02 -0.60
CA VAL A 66 -13.28 1.89 -1.97
C VAL A 66 -13.78 3.11 -2.75
N GLN A 67 -12.89 3.80 -3.46
CA GLN A 67 -13.22 4.96 -4.28
C GLN A 67 -12.74 4.74 -5.71
N GLN A 68 -13.65 4.87 -6.68
CA GLN A 68 -13.30 4.94 -8.09
C GLN A 68 -12.53 6.24 -8.37
N LEU A 69 -11.47 6.17 -9.16
CA LEU A 69 -10.73 7.33 -9.62
C LEU A 69 -11.39 7.90 -10.87
N ASP A 70 -11.59 9.22 -10.90
CA ASP A 70 -12.10 9.92 -12.09
C ASP A 70 -11.10 9.81 -13.26
N LYS A 71 -9.80 9.69 -12.94
CA LYS A 71 -8.71 9.47 -13.87
C LYS A 71 -7.86 8.30 -13.37
N PRO A 72 -7.82 7.18 -14.10
CA PRO A 72 -6.94 6.06 -13.75
C PRO A 72 -5.47 6.49 -13.69
N LEU A 73 -4.69 5.81 -12.86
CA LEU A 73 -3.26 6.04 -12.69
C LEU A 73 -2.47 4.84 -13.23
N VAL A 74 -1.26 5.08 -13.72
CA VAL A 74 -0.33 4.02 -14.13
C VAL A 74 0.78 3.91 -13.10
N ALA A 75 0.94 2.73 -12.49
CA ALA A 75 2.10 2.41 -11.68
C ALA A 75 3.23 1.96 -12.59
N MET A 76 4.40 2.59 -12.49
CA MET A 76 5.59 2.28 -13.31
C MET A 76 6.81 2.09 -12.43
N ARG A 77 7.65 1.13 -12.80
CA ARG A 77 8.96 0.92 -12.18
C ARG A 77 10.04 1.46 -13.11
N LYS A 78 10.82 2.43 -12.61
CA LYS A 78 12.02 2.92 -13.29
C LYS A 78 13.09 1.82 -13.25
N VAL A 79 13.69 1.53 -14.39
CA VAL A 79 14.85 0.64 -14.53
C VAL A 79 15.96 1.46 -15.17
N SER A 80 17.07 1.59 -14.46
CA SER A 80 18.29 2.21 -14.97
C SER A 80 19.33 1.11 -15.10
N GLN A 81 19.82 0.86 -16.32
CA GLN A 81 21.02 0.04 -16.51
C GLN A 81 22.23 0.90 -16.11
N ASN A 82 22.67 0.74 -14.87
CA ASN A 82 24.01 1.18 -14.48
C ASN A 82 24.95 -0.02 -14.71
N ASP A 83 25.42 -0.18 -15.95
CA ASP A 83 26.63 -0.97 -16.15
C ASP A 83 27.80 -0.11 -15.70
N GLU A 84 28.31 -0.37 -14.49
CA GLU A 84 29.49 0.28 -13.90
C GLU A 84 30.80 0.06 -14.69
N HIS A 85 30.73 -0.61 -15.86
CA HIS A 85 31.87 -0.99 -16.69
C HIS A 85 31.87 -0.41 -18.12
N MET A 86 30.90 0.43 -18.51
CA MET A 86 30.88 1.02 -19.85
C MET A 86 30.68 2.54 -19.84
N GLU A 87 31.77 3.28 -19.63
CA GLU A 87 31.92 4.75 -19.75
C GLU A 87 31.60 5.33 -21.16
N ALA A 88 31.06 4.53 -22.09
CA ALA A 88 30.94 4.89 -23.51
C ALA A 88 29.51 5.07 -24.02
N TYR A 89 28.47 4.69 -23.27
CA TYR A 89 27.07 4.79 -23.69
C TYR A 89 26.21 5.52 -22.66
N PRO A 90 25.25 6.37 -23.08
CA PRO A 90 24.34 7.02 -22.16
C PRO A 90 23.52 5.98 -21.40
N THR A 91 23.35 6.17 -20.10
CA THR A 91 22.53 5.31 -19.25
C THR A 91 21.11 5.21 -19.80
N GLN A 92 20.74 4.04 -20.33
CA GLN A 92 19.41 3.81 -20.84
C GLN A 92 18.44 3.71 -19.66
N THR A 93 17.52 4.67 -19.58
CA THR A 93 16.44 4.67 -18.59
C THR A 93 15.17 4.15 -19.23
N GLU A 94 14.63 3.09 -18.66
CA GLU A 94 13.38 2.47 -19.09
C GLU A 94 12.33 2.53 -17.97
N TYR A 95 11.05 2.52 -18.35
CA TYR A 95 9.94 2.47 -17.41
C TYR A 95 9.06 1.27 -17.73
N LEU A 96 9.00 0.33 -16.79
CA LEU A 96 8.16 -0.85 -16.91
C LEU A 96 6.80 -0.58 -16.28
N VAL A 97 5.75 -0.63 -17.09
CA VAL A 97 4.37 -0.55 -16.60
C VAL A 97 4.09 -1.74 -15.69
N GLN A 98 3.67 -1.47 -14.45
CA GLN A 98 3.35 -2.47 -13.44
C GLN A 98 1.85 -2.73 -13.35
N ALA A 99 1.02 -1.68 -13.46
CA ALA A 99 -0.43 -1.79 -13.41
C ALA A 99 -1.14 -0.50 -13.82
N ILE A 100 -2.42 -0.65 -14.16
CA ILE A 100 -3.39 0.43 -14.27
C ILE A 100 -4.27 0.40 -13.02
N ILE A 101 -4.35 1.51 -12.30
CA ILE A 101 -5.08 1.66 -11.05
C ILE A 101 -6.33 2.49 -11.33
N GLU A 102 -7.49 1.86 -11.22
CA GLU A 102 -8.79 2.52 -11.43
C GLU A 102 -9.52 2.84 -10.12
N LYS A 103 -9.16 2.16 -9.04
CA LYS A 103 -9.78 2.29 -7.72
C LYS A 103 -8.71 2.46 -6.65
N LYS A 104 -9.06 3.16 -5.57
CA LYS A 104 -8.22 3.28 -4.37
C LYS A 104 -8.97 2.94 -3.09
N LEU A 105 -8.23 2.46 -2.09
CA LEU A 105 -8.70 2.36 -0.71
C LEU A 105 -8.41 3.67 0.00
N LEU A 106 -9.46 4.37 0.39
CA LEU A 106 -9.36 5.71 0.95
C LEU A 106 -9.69 5.72 2.44
N PHE A 107 -8.73 6.14 3.27
CA PHE A 107 -8.83 6.30 4.72
C PHE A 107 -8.65 7.77 5.11
N LYS A 108 -9.74 8.56 5.06
CA LYS A 108 -9.72 10.00 5.40
C LYS A 108 -10.15 10.31 6.85
N THR A 109 -10.69 9.34 7.57
CA THR A 109 -11.17 9.58 8.94
C THR A 109 -10.04 9.54 9.94
N ARG A 110 -10.15 10.33 11.02
CA ARG A 110 -9.19 10.30 12.13
C ARG A 110 -9.02 8.88 12.68
N PRO A 111 -7.79 8.42 12.97
CA PRO A 111 -7.55 7.14 13.62
C PRO A 111 -8.29 7.04 14.95
N LYS A 112 -9.01 5.93 15.15
CA LYS A 112 -9.66 5.62 16.42
C LYS A 112 -8.75 4.72 17.26
N PRO A 113 -8.70 4.89 18.59
CA PRO A 113 -8.00 3.96 19.44
C PRO A 113 -8.72 2.60 19.45
N ILE A 114 -7.96 1.52 19.52
CA ILE A 114 -8.52 0.18 19.74
C ILE A 114 -8.83 0.03 21.23
N ILE A 115 -10.10 -0.18 21.56
CA ILE A 115 -10.55 -0.43 22.93
C ILE A 115 -10.76 -1.93 23.08
N ALA A 116 -9.85 -2.61 23.78
CA ALA A 116 -10.03 -4.00 24.15
C ALA A 116 -10.95 -4.07 25.39
N ASN A 117 -12.13 -4.68 25.25
CA ASN A 117 -12.92 -5.08 26.41
C ASN A 117 -12.39 -6.43 26.90
N VAL A 118 -11.50 -6.40 27.89
CA VAL A 118 -10.98 -7.63 28.49
C VAL A 118 -12.05 -8.12 29.46
N ALA A 119 -12.69 -9.25 29.13
CA ALA A 119 -13.63 -9.89 30.04
C ALA A 119 -12.93 -10.12 31.40
N LYS A 120 -13.56 -9.66 32.49
CA LYS A 120 -13.05 -9.95 33.83
C LYS A 120 -13.00 -11.48 33.96
N LYS A 121 -11.82 -12.02 34.28
CA LYS A 121 -11.71 -13.41 34.73
C LYS A 121 -12.65 -13.57 35.92
N ILE A 122 -13.61 -14.49 35.77
CA ILE A 122 -14.45 -15.00 36.86
C ILE A 122 -13.55 -15.87 37.73
#